data_AF-A0A7Y1UKZ0-F1
#
_entry.id   AF-A0A7Y1UKZ0-F1
#
_cell.length_a   1.000
_cell.length_b   1.000
_cell.length_c   1.000
_cell.angle_alpha   90.00
_cell.angle_beta   90.00
_cell.angle_gamma   90.00
#
_symmetry.space_group_name_H-M   'P 1'
#
loop_
_entity.id
_entity.type
_entity.pdbx_description
1 polymer ?
#
loop_
_entity_poly.entity_id
_entity_poly.type
_entity_poly.pdbx_seq_one_letter_code
_entity_poly.pdbx_strand_id
1 'polypeptide(L)'
;FQTDRGPGPWVRQCASCGVERSKAESYSIGGIFLGKVLLYDPYPLCLCGKCEEEIQECLSKKTRDIWDDFVDTHFDGPPADTVDLPLGGKPLPF
;
A
#
# COMPACT_ATOMS: atom_id res chain seq x y z
N PHE A 1 -2.60 -17.03 28.00
CA PHE A 1 -3.46 -17.11 26.80
C PHE A 1 -3.75 -15.68 26.35
N GLN A 2 -3.10 -15.29 25.25
CA GLN A 2 -2.97 -13.90 24.78
C GLN A 2 -4.29 -13.40 24.17
N THR A 3 -4.75 -12.23 24.60
CA THR A 3 -6.04 -11.64 24.22
C THR A 3 -5.94 -10.59 23.10
N ASP A 4 -4.86 -10.58 22.32
CA ASP A 4 -4.70 -9.66 21.19
C ASP A 4 -4.69 -10.45 19.88
N ARG A 5 -5.87 -10.61 19.26
CA ARG A 5 -6.10 -11.44 18.05
C ARG A 5 -6.22 -10.59 16.78
N GLY A 6 -5.45 -9.51 16.66
CA GLY A 6 -5.37 -8.71 15.44
C GLY A 6 -3.92 -8.60 14.95
N PRO A 7 -3.69 -8.27 13.67
CA PRO A 7 -2.34 -7.94 13.17
C PRO A 7 -1.78 -6.63 13.76
N GLY A 8 -2.49 -6.03 14.73
CA GLY A 8 -2.22 -4.73 15.33
C GLY A 8 -0.76 -4.47 15.68
N PRO A 9 -0.05 -5.42 16.34
CA PRO A 9 1.37 -5.23 16.65
C PRO A 9 2.26 -5.05 15.41
N TRP A 10 2.05 -5.83 14.35
CA TRP A 10 2.92 -5.83 13.16
C TRP A 10 2.65 -4.68 12.19
N VAL A 11 1.44 -4.10 12.21
CA VAL A 11 1.07 -3.00 11.31
C VAL A 11 0.93 -1.65 12.03
N ARG A 12 1.39 -1.56 13.28
CA ARG A 12 1.31 -0.33 14.09
C ARG A 12 2.22 0.78 13.58
N GLN A 13 3.38 0.41 13.05
CA GLN A 13 4.43 1.33 12.63
C GLN A 13 5.05 0.86 11.32
N CYS A 14 5.66 1.80 10.60
CA CYS A 14 6.43 1.47 9.41
C CYS A 14 7.54 0.47 9.74
N ALA A 15 7.62 -0.62 8.99
CA ALA A 15 8.62 -1.66 9.18
C ALA A 15 10.04 -1.19 8.82
N SER A 16 10.17 -0.13 8.02
CA SER A 16 11.47 0.46 7.64
C SER A 16 11.94 1.52 8.65
N CYS A 17 11.20 2.62 8.79
CA CYS A 17 11.64 3.77 9.60
C CYS A 17 11.01 3.85 11.01
N GLY A 18 10.06 2.98 11.35
CA GLY A 18 9.44 2.94 12.67
C GLY A 18 8.41 4.04 12.94
N VAL A 19 8.06 4.90 11.97
CA VAL A 19 7.03 5.92 12.17
C VAL A 19 5.69 5.25 12.51
N GLU A 20 4.99 5.75 13.53
CA GLU A 20 3.65 5.26 13.84
C GLU A 20 2.73 5.49 12.65
N ARG A 21 1.94 4.47 12.29
CA ARG A 21 1.01 4.53 11.16
C ARG A 21 0.04 5.69 11.25
N SER A 22 -0.42 6.04 12.46
CA SER A 22 -1.31 7.19 12.71
C SER A 22 -0.68 8.56 12.42
N LYS A 23 0.64 8.63 12.30
CA LYS A 23 1.40 9.84 11.99
C LYS A 23 1.91 9.87 10.54
N ALA A 24 1.73 8.79 9.78
CA ALA A 24 2.09 8.74 8.38
C ALA A 24 0.99 9.40 7.53
N GLU A 25 1.39 10.24 6.57
CA GLU A 25 0.47 10.89 5.63
C GLU A 25 -0.23 9.86 4.72
N SER A 26 0.53 8.89 4.25
CA SER A 26 0.07 7.72 3.50
C SER A 26 0.81 6.47 3.97
N TYR A 27 0.19 5.31 3.80
CA TYR A 27 0.79 4.02 4.12
C TYR A 27 0.12 2.89 3.33
N SER A 28 0.87 1.82 3.06
CA SER A 28 0.32 0.54 2.64
C SER A 28 0.44 -0.52 3.75
N ILE A 29 -0.39 -1.56 3.64
CA ILE A 29 -0.31 -2.75 4.47
C ILE A 29 -0.12 -3.95 3.55
N GLY A 30 1.01 -4.63 3.70
CA GLY A 30 1.33 -5.86 2.96
C GLY A 30 1.07 -7.08 3.83
N GLY A 31 0.47 -8.12 3.26
CA GLY A 31 0.28 -9.41 3.93
C GLY A 31 0.51 -10.57 2.95
N ILE A 32 1.12 -11.65 3.44
CA ILE A 32 1.32 -12.87 2.66
C ILE A 32 0.38 -13.95 3.19
N PHE A 33 -0.38 -14.57 2.28
CA PHE A 33 -1.32 -15.63 2.62
C PHE A 33 -0.90 -16.96 2.01
N LEU A 34 -0.94 -18.01 2.82
CA LEU A 34 -0.89 -19.40 2.37
C LEU A 34 -2.30 -19.98 2.47
N GLY A 35 -3.02 -19.97 1.35
CA GLY A 35 -4.44 -20.33 1.31
C GLY A 35 -5.28 -19.36 2.15
N LYS A 36 -5.84 -19.85 3.26
CA LYS A 36 -6.64 -19.04 4.20
C LYS A 36 -5.85 -18.55 5.42
N VAL A 37 -4.54 -18.83 5.47
CA VAL A 37 -3.68 -18.52 6.62
C VAL A 37 -2.83 -17.29 6.30
N LEU A 38 -2.96 -16.24 7.11
CA LEU A 38 -2.04 -15.10 7.08
C LEU A 38 -0.71 -15.52 7.74
N LEU A 39 0.40 -15.32 7.04
CA LEU A 39 1.73 -15.56 7.58
C LEU A 39 2.15 -14.40 8.48
N TYR A 40 2.57 -14.74 9.69
CA TYR A 40 3.08 -13.80 10.67
C TYR A 40 4.61 -13.86 10.72
N ASP A 41 5.26 -12.70 10.88
CA ASP A 41 6.71 -12.51 11.01
C ASP A 41 7.52 -12.95 9.76
N PRO A 42 7.88 -12.02 8.84
CA PRO A 42 7.88 -10.56 8.98
C PRO A 42 6.58 -9.86 8.56
N TYR A 43 5.57 -10.61 8.10
CA TYR A 43 4.28 -10.09 7.65
C TYR A 43 3.21 -10.23 8.75
N PRO A 44 2.01 -9.62 8.60
CA PRO A 44 1.77 -8.46 7.75
C PRO A 44 2.64 -7.27 8.19
N LEU A 45 2.97 -6.36 7.28
CA LEU A 45 3.78 -5.19 7.60
C LEU A 45 3.07 -3.91 7.17
N CYS A 46 3.45 -2.80 7.78
CA CYS A 46 3.07 -1.45 7.34
C CYS A 46 4.30 -0.78 6.72
N LEU A 47 4.14 -0.11 5.59
CA LEU A 47 5.14 0.79 5.00
C LEU A 47 4.54 2.18 4.90
N CYS A 48 5.27 3.22 5.31
CA CYS A 48 4.83 4.60 5.10
C CYS A 48 5.19 5.06 3.70
N GLY A 49 4.43 5.99 3.14
CA GLY A 49 4.60 6.46 1.75
C GLY A 49 6.01 6.94 1.44
N LYS A 50 6.68 7.63 2.37
CA LYS A 50 8.07 8.07 2.19
C LYS A 50 9.04 6.89 1.97
N CYS A 51 8.92 5.84 2.77
CA CYS A 51 9.75 4.65 2.58
C CYS A 51 9.37 3.88 1.31
N GLU A 52 8.11 3.94 0.88
CA GLU A 52 7.70 3.37 -0.41
C GLU A 52 8.33 4.14 -1.58
N GLU A 53 8.31 5.46 -1.55
CA GLU A 53 8.98 6.32 -2.53
C GLU A 53 10.48 6.03 -2.60
N GLU A 54 11.16 5.96 -1.45
CA GLU A 54 12.58 5.59 -1.36
C GLU A 54 12.86 4.20 -1.99
N ILE A 55 11.96 3.23 -1.80
CA ILE A 55 12.06 1.91 -2.45
C ILE A 55 11.89 2.04 -3.97
N GLN A 56 10.95 2.85 -4.45
CA GLN A 56 10.75 3.08 -5.89
C GLN A 56 11.93 3.83 -6.52
N GLU A 57 12.61 4.70 -5.79
CA GLU A 57 13.82 5.39 -6.25
C GLU A 57 15.01 4.44 -6.41
N CYS A 58 15.04 3.31 -5.69
CA CYS A 58 16.04 2.27 -5.88
C CYS A 58 15.87 1.52 -7.21
N LEU A 59 14.71 1.62 -7.87
CA LEU A 59 14.50 0.99 -9.18
C LEU A 59 15.24 1.74 -10.27
N SER A 60 15.86 1.00 -11.18
CA SER A 60 16.51 1.60 -12.34
C SER A 60 15.50 2.38 -13.19
N LYS A 61 15.94 3.50 -13.78
CA LYS A 61 15.11 4.28 -14.71
C LYS A 61 14.48 3.39 -15.78
N LYS A 62 15.26 2.49 -16.37
CA LYS A 62 14.78 1.54 -17.39
C LYS A 62 13.61 0.68 -16.91
N THR A 63 13.64 0.21 -15.66
CA THR A 63 12.56 -0.61 -15.10
C THR A 63 11.28 0.20 -14.95
N ARG A 64 11.40 1.45 -14.50
CA ARG A 64 10.28 2.38 -14.35
C ARG A 64 9.67 2.73 -15.71
N ASP A 65 10.51 3.07 -16.68
CA ASP A 65 10.06 3.40 -18.05
C ASP A 65 9.28 2.23 -18.68
N ILE A 66 9.75 0.98 -18.52
CA ILE A 66 9.03 -0.22 -19.01
C ILE A 66 7.68 -0.39 -18.31
N TRP A 67 7.60 -0.07 -17.02
CA TRP A 67 6.34 -0.13 -16.28
C TRP A 67 5.36 0.92 -16.77
N ASP A 68 5.83 2.15 -16.98
CA ASP A 68 5.02 3.25 -17.49
C ASP A 68 4.50 2.93 -18.91
N ASP A 69 5.37 2.45 -19.81
CA ASP A 69 5.00 1.99 -21.15
C ASP A 69 3.93 0.89 -21.13
N PHE A 70 4.06 -0.06 -20.19
CA PHE A 70 3.10 -1.14 -20.01
C PHE A 70 1.73 -0.62 -19.56
N VAL A 71 1.71 0.32 -18.61
CA VAL A 71 0.47 0.93 -18.11
C VAL A 71 -0.21 1.71 -19.24
N ASP A 72 0.51 2.57 -19.95
CA ASP A 72 -0.03 3.39 -21.04
C ASP A 72 -0.55 2.55 -22.21
N THR A 73 0.07 1.40 -22.48
CA THR A 73 -0.33 0.54 -23.61
C THR A 73 -1.55 -0.32 -23.30
N HIS A 74 -1.74 -0.73 -22.03
CA HIS A 74 -2.71 -1.76 -21.66
C HIS A 74 -3.85 -1.26 -20.79
N PHE A 75 -3.70 -0.11 -20.15
CA PHE A 75 -4.71 0.48 -19.30
C PHE A 75 -5.05 1.85 -19.86
N ASP A 76 -6.17 1.92 -20.57
CA ASP A 76 -6.84 3.20 -20.78
C ASP A 76 -7.19 3.73 -19.37
N GLY A 77 -6.39 4.69 -18.89
CA GLY A 77 -6.65 5.34 -17.62
C GLY A 77 -8.11 5.79 -17.53
N PRO A 78 -8.66 5.96 -16.31
CA PRO A 78 -10.05 6.40 -16.17
C PRO A 78 -10.30 7.62 -17.07
N PRO A 79 -11.44 7.69 -17.79
CA PRO A 79 -11.71 8.75 -18.75
C PRO A 79 -11.39 10.12 -18.14
N ALA A 80 -10.73 10.99 -18.89
CA ALA A 80 -10.38 12.34 -18.43
C ALA A 80 -11.62 13.16 -17.99
N ASP A 81 -12.81 12.77 -18.45
CA ASP A 81 -14.10 13.35 -18.09
C ASP A 81 -14.73 12.74 -16.81
N THR A 82 -13.98 11.94 -16.05
CA THR A 82 -14.42 11.50 -14.73
C THR A 82 -14.47 12.71 -13.80
N VAL A 83 -15.69 13.24 -13.65
CA VAL A 83 -16.08 14.25 -12.66
C VAL A 83 -15.30 14.00 -11.37
N ASP A 84 -14.59 15.04 -10.90
CA ASP A 84 -13.96 15.10 -9.59
C ASP A 84 -14.89 14.44 -8.57
N LEU A 85 -14.59 13.19 -8.19
CA LEU A 85 -15.40 12.48 -7.22
C LEU A 85 -15.32 13.32 -5.95
N PRO A 86 -16.46 13.71 -5.36
CA PRO A 86 -16.43 14.58 -4.19
C PRO A 86 -15.58 13.91 -3.11
N LEU A 87 -14.45 14.53 -2.76
CA LEU A 87 -13.50 14.12 -1.71
C LEU A 87 -14.13 14.08 -0.30
N GLY A 88 -15.46 14.14 -0.19
CA GLY A 88 -16.23 14.15 1.04
C GLY A 88 -17.46 13.25 0.94
N GLY A 89 -17.27 11.96 1.20
CA GLY A 89 -18.38 11.02 1.39
C GLY A 89 -17.93 9.58 1.22
N LYS A 90 -18.12 8.75 2.26
CA LYS A 90 -17.79 7.31 2.23
C LYS A 90 -18.35 6.66 0.95
N PRO A 91 -17.60 5.74 0.30
CA PRO A 91 -18.11 5.05 -0.88
C PRO A 91 -19.37 4.25 -0.55
N LEU A 92 -20.32 4.24 -1.49
CA LEU A 92 -21.58 3.51 -1.36
C LEU A 92 -21.32 1.99 -1.34
N PRO A 93 -21.99 1.24 -0.46
CA PRO A 93 -21.90 -0.22 -0.46
C PRO A 93 -22.69 -0.76 -1.66
N PHE A 94 -22.04 -1.58 -2.48
CA PHE A 94 -22.74 -2.55 -3.33
C PHE A 94 -23.16 -3.76 -2.50
#